data_AF-A0A3M2LNM5-F1
#
_entry.id   AF-A0A3M2LNM5-F1
#
_cell.length_a   1.000
_cell.length_b   1.000
_cell.length_c   1.000
_cell.angle_alpha   90.00
_cell.angle_beta   90.00
_cell.angle_gamma   90.00
#
_symmetry.space_group_name_H-M   'P 1'
#
loop_
_entity.id
_entity.type
_entity.pdbx_description
1 polymer ?
#
loop_
_entity_poly.entity_id
_entity_poly.type
_entity_poly.pdbx_seq_one_letter_code
_entity_poly.pdbx_strand_id
1 'polypeptide(L)'
;MEPLPQHATLDDLQEYITKMVAERGLAGPGVDSQCLKLGEELGELYEAAAATGGHDIAALGSELADCLILTLSIANRLGINLHKDIRPRIETGRPAPTLADVRTIAARTSGSDADLTTLCLRAGTHAGDLFRAIRKLHGDPADPCGRQVTAGDKLIELIISFSAISHLLDLDLEDAFRAKEAINSTRTWS
;
A
#
# COMPACT_ATOMS: atom_id res chain seq x y z
N MET A 1 -1.72 9.14 -19.53
CA MET A 1 -0.54 9.10 -18.63
C MET A 1 0.73 8.71 -19.34
N GLU A 2 1.84 9.36 -18.99
CA GLU A 2 3.19 8.82 -19.26
C GLU A 2 3.46 7.60 -18.37
N PRO A 3 4.22 6.61 -18.86
CA PRO A 3 4.59 5.45 -18.05
C PRO A 3 5.53 5.85 -16.92
N LEU A 4 5.35 5.24 -15.74
CA LEU A 4 6.22 5.43 -14.59
C LEU A 4 7.66 5.02 -14.95
N PRO A 5 8.73 5.77 -14.59
CA PRO A 5 10.11 5.36 -14.84
C PRO A 5 10.46 4.09 -14.06
N GLN A 6 11.38 3.25 -14.56
CA GLN A 6 11.90 2.12 -13.78
C GLN A 6 12.59 2.62 -12.49
N HIS A 7 12.46 1.85 -11.42
CA HIS A 7 12.97 2.21 -10.09
C HIS A 7 12.37 3.53 -9.58
N ALA A 8 11.07 3.68 -9.80
CA ALA A 8 10.32 4.83 -9.37
C ALA A 8 10.46 5.05 -7.87
N THR A 9 10.65 6.31 -7.50
CA THR A 9 10.66 6.71 -6.10
C THR A 9 9.23 6.72 -5.54
N LEU A 10 9.10 6.77 -4.21
CA LEU A 10 7.79 6.95 -3.58
C LEU A 10 7.14 8.28 -3.99
N ASP A 11 7.93 9.33 -4.22
CA ASP A 11 7.43 10.61 -4.74
C ASP A 11 6.88 10.43 -6.17
N ASP A 12 7.59 9.71 -7.06
CA ASP A 12 7.12 9.42 -8.42
C ASP A 12 5.81 8.63 -8.41
N LEU A 13 5.69 7.64 -7.51
CA LEU A 13 4.47 6.85 -7.33
C LEU A 13 3.30 7.72 -6.83
N GLN A 14 3.53 8.57 -5.82
CA GLN A 14 2.51 9.50 -5.32
C GLN A 14 2.07 10.49 -6.41
N GLU A 15 3.00 11.01 -7.20
CA GLU A 15 2.69 11.91 -8.32
C GLU A 15 1.91 11.19 -9.42
N TYR A 16 2.31 9.97 -9.78
CA TYR A 16 1.60 9.14 -10.75
C TYR A 16 0.15 8.89 -10.34
N ILE A 17 -0.09 8.49 -9.08
CA ILE A 17 -1.45 8.28 -8.57
C ILE A 17 -2.26 9.58 -8.57
N THR A 18 -1.64 10.71 -8.27
CA THR A 18 -2.32 12.02 -8.32
C THR A 18 -2.79 12.34 -9.74
N LYS A 19 -1.93 12.16 -10.75
CA LYS A 19 -2.29 12.33 -12.17
C LYS A 19 -3.38 11.34 -12.59
N MET A 20 -3.27 10.09 -12.14
CA MET A 20 -4.24 9.03 -12.44
C MET A 20 -5.64 9.31 -11.94
N VAL A 21 -5.75 9.74 -10.70
CA VAL A 21 -7.03 10.10 -10.10
C VAL A 21 -7.68 11.26 -10.86
N ALA A 22 -6.90 12.25 -11.30
CA ALA A 22 -7.40 13.38 -12.08
C ALA A 22 -7.83 12.98 -13.50
N GLU A 23 -6.98 12.26 -14.24
CA GLU A 23 -7.26 11.84 -15.63
C GLU A 23 -8.49 10.92 -15.72
N ARG A 24 -8.69 10.04 -14.73
CA ARG A 24 -9.80 9.07 -14.71
C ARG A 24 -11.07 9.59 -14.03
N GLY A 25 -11.11 10.85 -13.60
CA GLY A 25 -12.28 11.43 -12.93
C GLY A 25 -12.56 10.85 -11.54
N LEU A 26 -11.58 10.21 -10.90
CA LEU A 26 -11.70 9.54 -9.60
C LEU A 26 -11.47 10.47 -8.40
N ALA A 27 -11.46 11.79 -8.64
CA ALA A 27 -11.25 12.78 -7.59
C ALA A 27 -12.46 12.94 -6.65
N GLY A 28 -13.65 12.48 -7.07
CA GLY A 28 -14.90 12.63 -6.30
C GLY A 28 -14.90 11.91 -4.94
N PRO A 29 -14.48 10.64 -4.85
CA PRO A 29 -14.43 9.91 -3.58
C PRO A 29 -13.42 10.50 -2.58
N GLY A 30 -13.90 10.80 -1.37
CA GLY A 30 -13.08 11.23 -0.23
C GLY A 30 -12.25 10.10 0.39
N VAL A 31 -11.46 10.45 1.42
CA VAL A 31 -10.54 9.51 2.08
C VAL A 31 -11.27 8.29 2.68
N ASP A 32 -12.47 8.47 3.25
CA ASP A 32 -13.26 7.37 3.81
C ASP A 32 -13.63 6.31 2.77
N SER A 33 -14.01 6.76 1.56
CA SER A 33 -14.30 5.83 0.47
C SER A 33 -13.05 5.07 0.03
N GLN A 34 -11.88 5.71 0.02
CA GLN A 34 -10.63 5.02 -0.29
C GLN A 34 -10.25 4.00 0.80
N CYS A 35 -10.55 4.28 2.07
CA CYS A 35 -10.38 3.32 3.15
C CYS A 35 -11.27 2.08 3.00
N LEU A 36 -12.54 2.28 2.61
CA LEU A 36 -13.45 1.15 2.34
C LEU A 36 -12.93 0.29 1.19
N LYS A 37 -12.52 0.91 0.08
CA LYS A 37 -11.89 0.20 -1.03
C LYS A 37 -10.63 -0.54 -0.59
N LEU A 38 -9.78 0.10 0.21
CA LEU A 38 -8.57 -0.57 0.71
C LEU A 38 -8.92 -1.81 1.55
N GLY A 39 -9.99 -1.73 2.35
CA GLY A 39 -10.51 -2.89 3.08
C GLY A 39 -11.02 -4.00 2.17
N GLU A 40 -11.64 -3.66 1.04
CA GLU A 40 -12.09 -4.59 0.00
C GLU A 40 -10.89 -5.31 -0.65
N GLU A 41 -9.90 -4.56 -1.16
CA GLU A 41 -8.70 -5.14 -1.79
C GLU A 41 -7.87 -6.00 -0.81
N LEU A 42 -7.82 -5.61 0.47
CA LEU A 42 -7.20 -6.45 1.51
C LEU A 42 -7.97 -7.77 1.69
N GLY A 43 -9.29 -7.74 1.56
CA GLY A 43 -10.13 -8.93 1.59
C GLY A 43 -9.82 -9.86 0.42
N GLU A 44 -9.72 -9.33 -0.79
CA GLU A 44 -9.34 -10.09 -2.00
C GLU A 44 -7.93 -10.68 -1.86
N LEU A 45 -6.98 -9.91 -1.33
CA LEU A 45 -5.64 -10.39 -0.99
C LEU A 45 -5.68 -11.57 0.00
N TYR A 46 -6.52 -11.51 1.03
CA TYR A 46 -6.65 -12.60 2.01
C TYR A 46 -7.31 -13.83 1.41
N GLU A 47 -8.31 -13.65 0.56
CA GLU A 47 -8.94 -14.75 -0.16
C GLU A 47 -7.94 -15.47 -1.06
N ALA A 48 -7.17 -14.73 -1.85
CA ALA A 48 -6.11 -15.29 -2.69
C ALA A 48 -5.00 -15.97 -1.86
N ALA A 49 -4.65 -15.41 -0.70
CA ALA A 49 -3.67 -15.99 0.22
C ALA A 49 -4.19 -17.24 0.94
N ALA A 50 -5.51 -17.38 1.12
CA ALA A 50 -6.13 -18.55 1.75
C ALA A 50 -6.42 -19.69 0.75
N ALA A 51 -6.17 -19.49 -0.54
CA ALA A 51 -6.44 -20.48 -1.57
C ALA A 51 -5.77 -21.84 -1.29
N THR A 52 -6.58 -22.90 -1.29
CA THR A 52 -6.11 -24.28 -1.11
C THR A 52 -5.73 -24.88 -2.47
N GLY A 53 -4.54 -25.47 -2.59
CA GLY A 53 -4.04 -26.05 -3.85
C GLY A 53 -2.83 -25.34 -4.46
N GLY A 54 -2.25 -24.39 -3.74
CA GLY A 54 -1.16 -23.53 -4.21
C GLY A 54 -1.66 -22.12 -4.47
N HIS A 55 -0.76 -21.15 -4.36
CA HIS A 55 -1.09 -19.74 -4.55
C HIS A 55 -0.95 -19.35 -6.01
N ASP A 56 -1.97 -18.67 -6.55
CA ASP A 56 -1.84 -17.93 -7.80
C ASP A 56 -1.06 -16.64 -7.52
N ILE A 57 0.24 -16.67 -7.82
CA ILE A 57 1.15 -15.55 -7.59
C ILE A 57 0.78 -14.33 -8.42
N ALA A 58 0.19 -14.51 -9.61
CA ALA A 58 -0.25 -13.40 -10.45
C ALA A 58 -1.47 -12.71 -9.84
N ALA A 59 -2.43 -13.49 -9.32
CA ALA A 59 -3.58 -12.95 -8.59
C ALA A 59 -3.13 -12.22 -7.30
N LEU A 60 -2.25 -12.82 -6.50
CA LEU A 60 -1.69 -12.16 -5.31
C LEU A 60 -0.95 -10.86 -5.65
N GLY A 61 -0.16 -10.86 -6.73
CA GLY A 61 0.49 -9.65 -7.24
C GLY A 61 -0.49 -8.55 -7.62
N SER A 62 -1.56 -8.93 -8.31
CA SER A 62 -2.67 -8.05 -8.69
C SER A 62 -3.29 -7.38 -7.46
N GLU A 63 -3.59 -8.14 -6.40
CA GLU A 63 -4.26 -7.56 -5.21
C GLU A 63 -3.30 -6.76 -4.31
N LEU A 64 -2.02 -7.14 -4.26
CA LEU A 64 -0.99 -6.31 -3.63
C LEU A 64 -0.83 -4.95 -4.34
N ALA A 65 -0.91 -4.94 -5.67
CA ALA A 65 -0.84 -3.72 -6.47
C ALA A 65 -2.04 -2.79 -6.19
N ASP A 66 -3.26 -3.31 -6.13
CA ASP A 66 -4.44 -2.50 -5.81
C ASP A 66 -4.39 -1.96 -4.37
N CYS A 67 -3.97 -2.78 -3.40
CA CYS A 67 -3.71 -2.34 -2.04
C CYS A 67 -2.69 -1.19 -1.98
N LEU A 68 -1.60 -1.29 -2.75
CA LEU A 68 -0.59 -0.23 -2.86
C LEU A 68 -1.16 1.04 -3.49
N ILE A 69 -1.90 0.93 -4.60
CA ILE A 69 -2.56 2.04 -5.29
C ILE A 69 -3.46 2.81 -4.32
N LEU A 70 -4.31 2.12 -3.57
CA LEU A 70 -5.22 2.74 -2.62
C LEU A 70 -4.49 3.35 -1.42
N THR A 71 -3.41 2.72 -0.96
CA THR A 71 -2.56 3.28 0.11
C THR A 71 -1.92 4.60 -0.33
N LEU A 72 -1.36 4.67 -1.54
CA LEU A 72 -0.84 5.91 -2.14
C LEU A 72 -1.95 6.96 -2.33
N SER A 73 -3.12 6.52 -2.79
CA SER A 73 -4.31 7.35 -3.00
C SER A 73 -4.82 8.00 -1.70
N ILE A 74 -4.77 7.28 -0.59
CA ILE A 74 -5.09 7.78 0.76
C ILE A 74 -4.02 8.77 1.23
N ALA A 75 -2.74 8.43 1.09
CA ALA A 75 -1.64 9.31 1.46
C ALA A 75 -1.75 10.68 0.78
N ASN A 76 -2.01 10.69 -0.53
CA ASN A 76 -2.18 11.91 -1.33
C ASN A 76 -3.36 12.76 -0.84
N ARG A 77 -4.50 12.14 -0.54
CA ARG A 77 -5.70 12.86 -0.03
C ARG A 77 -5.48 13.46 1.36
N LEU A 78 -4.65 12.83 2.17
CA LEU A 78 -4.28 13.33 3.50
C LEU A 78 -3.13 14.34 3.46
N GLY A 79 -2.54 14.61 2.29
CA GLY A 79 -1.36 15.47 2.15
C GLY A 79 -0.10 14.90 2.82
N ILE A 80 -0.02 13.57 2.95
CA ILE A 80 1.10 12.87 3.58
C ILE A 80 2.17 12.58 2.52
N ASN A 81 3.41 12.96 2.80
CA ASN A 81 4.55 12.64 1.95
C ASN A 81 5.25 11.38 2.48
N LEU A 82 5.09 10.27 1.75
CA LEU A 82 5.59 8.96 2.17
C LEU A 82 7.11 8.87 2.03
N HIS A 83 7.72 9.57 1.07
CA HIS A 83 9.18 9.67 0.95
C HIS A 83 9.79 10.22 2.25
N LYS A 84 9.22 11.29 2.79
CA LYS A 84 9.66 11.94 4.02
C LYS A 84 9.42 11.03 5.24
N ASP A 85 8.24 10.42 5.31
CA ASP A 85 7.83 9.62 6.46
C ASP A 85 8.60 8.29 6.55
N ILE A 86 9.01 7.70 5.42
CA ILE A 86 9.83 6.48 5.42
C ILE A 86 11.31 6.75 5.70
N ARG A 87 11.78 7.99 5.48
CA ARG A 87 13.20 8.38 5.58
C ARG A 87 13.90 7.90 6.85
N PRO A 88 13.29 7.95 8.06
CA PRO A 88 13.94 7.48 9.29
C PRO A 88 14.20 5.98 9.32
N ARG A 89 13.58 5.20 8.41
CA ARG A 89 13.69 3.74 8.33
C ARG A 89 14.66 3.26 7.25
N ILE A 90 15.17 4.18 6.43
CA ILE A 90 16.12 3.89 5.35
C ILE A 90 17.54 4.17 5.84
N GLU A 91 18.51 3.39 5.35
CA GLU A 91 19.92 3.61 5.62
C GLU A 91 20.36 5.02 5.20
N THR A 92 21.09 5.68 6.10
CA THR A 92 21.62 7.03 5.88
C THR A 92 22.50 7.09 4.63
N GLY A 93 22.30 8.12 3.81
CA GLY A 93 23.08 8.35 2.59
C GLY A 93 22.52 7.72 1.31
N ARG A 94 21.45 6.91 1.39
CA ARG A 94 20.72 6.46 0.20
C ARG A 94 19.96 7.63 -0.48
N PRO A 95 19.77 7.56 -1.82
CA PRO A 95 19.03 8.57 -2.59
C PRO A 95 17.52 8.57 -2.22
N ALA A 96 16.65 9.03 -3.13
CA ALA A 96 15.21 9.02 -2.91
C ALA A 96 14.69 7.57 -2.69
N PRO A 97 13.79 7.32 -1.72
CA PRO A 97 13.24 6.00 -1.42
C PRO A 97 12.51 5.37 -2.60
N THR A 98 12.83 4.12 -2.93
CA THR A 98 12.14 3.31 -3.94
C THR A 98 11.45 2.10 -3.30
N LEU A 99 10.61 1.37 -4.05
CA LEU A 99 10.04 0.10 -3.57
C LEU A 99 11.11 -0.97 -3.27
N ALA A 100 12.26 -0.93 -3.94
CA ALA A 100 13.39 -1.81 -3.63
C ALA A 100 14.01 -1.52 -2.25
N ASP A 101 14.04 -0.24 -1.84
CA ASP A 101 14.46 0.14 -0.49
C ASP A 101 13.44 -0.34 0.56
N VAL A 102 12.14 -0.23 0.26
CA VAL A 102 11.08 -0.78 1.13
C VAL A 102 11.25 -2.29 1.28
N ARG A 103 11.53 -3.02 0.19
CA ARG A 103 11.80 -4.47 0.24
C ARG A 103 12.96 -4.81 1.15
N THR A 104 14.01 -3.99 1.11
CA THR A 104 15.16 -4.14 2.00
C THR A 104 14.79 -3.95 3.48
N ILE A 105 13.89 -2.99 3.79
CA ILE A 105 13.35 -2.81 5.14
C ILE A 105 12.50 -4.01 5.54
N ALA A 106 11.56 -4.41 4.68
CA ALA A 106 10.66 -5.53 4.92
C ALA A 106 11.43 -6.81 5.26
N ALA A 107 12.45 -7.15 4.48
CA ALA A 107 13.31 -8.31 4.73
C ALA A 107 13.97 -8.31 6.13
N ARG A 108 14.21 -7.13 6.72
CA ARG A 108 14.78 -6.98 8.08
C ARG A 108 13.72 -7.05 9.19
N THR A 109 12.47 -6.66 8.89
CA THR A 109 11.42 -6.46 9.90
C THR A 109 10.33 -7.54 9.92
N SER A 110 10.26 -8.37 8.88
CA SER A 110 9.23 -9.41 8.75
C SER A 110 9.42 -10.59 9.70
N GLY A 111 10.65 -10.80 10.20
CA GLY A 111 11.02 -12.00 10.97
C GLY A 111 11.28 -13.19 10.05
N SER A 112 12.25 -14.03 10.38
CA SER A 112 12.70 -15.16 9.53
C SER A 112 11.63 -16.23 9.31
N ASP A 113 10.67 -16.32 10.22
CA ASP A 113 9.72 -17.44 10.30
C ASP A 113 8.28 -17.02 9.94
N ALA A 114 8.09 -15.79 9.45
CA ALA A 114 6.77 -15.30 9.10
C ALA A 114 6.25 -15.96 7.81
N ASP A 115 5.13 -16.65 7.92
CA ASP A 115 4.38 -17.20 6.79
C ASP A 115 3.46 -16.15 6.14
N LEU A 116 2.88 -16.50 5.00
CA LEU A 116 2.00 -15.62 4.23
C LEU A 116 0.81 -15.13 5.07
N THR A 117 0.18 -16.04 5.82
CA THR A 117 -0.93 -15.73 6.72
C THR A 117 -0.54 -14.68 7.75
N THR A 118 0.60 -14.83 8.40
CA THR A 118 1.11 -13.90 9.42
C THR A 118 1.34 -12.51 8.82
N LEU A 119 1.94 -12.44 7.63
CA LEU A 119 2.17 -11.17 6.94
C LEU A 119 0.86 -10.49 6.51
N CYS A 120 -0.11 -11.25 6.00
CA CYS A 120 -1.45 -10.75 5.67
C CYS A 120 -2.18 -10.18 6.90
N LEU A 121 -2.19 -10.91 8.01
CA LEU A 121 -2.81 -10.45 9.26
C LEU A 121 -2.13 -9.19 9.82
N ARG A 122 -0.81 -9.07 9.63
CA ARG A 122 -0.05 -7.87 10.00
C ARG A 122 -0.45 -6.68 9.12
N ALA A 123 -0.58 -6.86 7.81
CA ALA A 123 -1.12 -5.83 6.91
C ALA A 123 -2.53 -5.37 7.35
N GLY A 124 -3.42 -6.32 7.68
CA GLY A 124 -4.76 -6.00 8.19
C GLY A 124 -4.76 -5.24 9.51
N THR A 125 -3.83 -5.57 10.41
CA THR A 125 -3.64 -4.81 11.66
C THR A 125 -3.24 -3.37 11.36
N HIS A 126 -2.30 -3.15 10.44
CA HIS A 126 -1.87 -1.82 10.04
C HIS A 126 -2.97 -1.02 9.33
N ALA A 127 -3.80 -1.67 8.51
CA ALA A 127 -4.99 -1.06 7.89
C ALA A 127 -6.02 -0.63 8.93
N GLY A 128 -6.33 -1.49 9.90
CA GLY A 128 -7.24 -1.15 11.00
C GLY A 128 -6.71 0.03 11.85
N ASP A 129 -5.41 0.08 12.10
CA ASP A 129 -4.76 1.21 12.76
C ASP A 129 -4.85 2.50 11.92
N LEU A 130 -4.68 2.42 10.60
CA LEU A 130 -4.85 3.54 9.67
C LEU A 130 -6.28 4.08 9.73
N PHE A 131 -7.28 3.20 9.64
CA PHE A 131 -8.70 3.59 9.71
C PHE A 131 -9.02 4.27 11.04
N ARG A 132 -8.45 3.77 12.13
CA ARG A 132 -8.56 4.42 13.44
C ARG A 132 -7.93 5.82 13.44
N ALA A 133 -6.74 5.99 12.85
CA ALA A 133 -6.08 7.28 12.76
C ALA A 133 -6.91 8.28 11.94
N ILE A 134 -7.52 7.85 10.83
CA ILE A 134 -8.38 8.69 9.99
C ILE A 134 -9.66 9.10 10.73
N ARG A 135 -10.32 8.18 11.43
CA ARG A 135 -11.47 8.52 12.29
C ARG A 135 -11.14 9.59 13.35
N LYS A 136 -9.92 9.51 13.94
CA LYS A 136 -9.44 10.54 14.87
C LYS A 136 -9.29 11.90 14.19
N LEU A 137 -8.82 11.96 12.93
CA LEU A 137 -8.75 13.20 12.15
C LEU A 137 -10.13 13.81 11.87
N HIS A 138 -11.16 12.96 11.74
CA HIS A 138 -12.56 13.40 11.59
C HIS A 138 -13.26 13.79 12.90
N GLY A 139 -12.55 13.75 14.03
CA GLY A 139 -13.14 14.09 15.34
C GLY A 139 -14.07 13.01 15.90
N ASP A 140 -14.00 11.78 15.37
CA ASP A 140 -14.78 10.63 15.84
C ASP A 140 -13.87 9.51 16.42
N PRO A 141 -13.16 9.78 17.53
CA PRO A 141 -12.28 8.79 18.14
C PRO A 141 -13.11 7.68 18.82
N ALA A 142 -13.13 6.49 18.23
CA ALA A 142 -13.74 5.30 18.85
C ALA A 142 -12.78 4.53 19.79
N ASP A 143 -11.73 5.18 20.33
CA ASP A 143 -10.63 4.51 21.05
C ASP A 143 -10.65 4.83 22.56
N PRO A 144 -11.07 3.88 23.42
CA PRO A 144 -11.03 4.02 24.88
C PRO A 144 -9.60 4.04 25.45
N CYS A 145 -8.59 3.56 24.70
CA CYS A 145 -7.25 3.27 25.20
C CYS A 145 -6.19 4.32 24.81
N GLY A 146 -6.54 5.34 24.04
CA GLY A 146 -5.67 6.50 23.80
C GLY A 146 -4.37 6.22 23.05
N ARG A 147 -4.27 5.14 22.23
CA ARG A 147 -3.05 4.86 21.47
C ARG A 147 -2.77 6.00 20.49
N GLN A 148 -1.56 6.59 20.57
CA GLN A 148 -1.11 7.54 19.56
C GLN A 148 -0.67 6.77 18.31
N VAL A 149 -1.51 6.80 17.28
CA VAL A 149 -1.23 6.27 15.95
C VAL A 149 -1.38 7.40 14.96
N THR A 150 -0.38 7.61 14.10
CA THR A 150 -0.45 8.60 13.02
C THR A 150 -0.82 7.90 11.71
N ALA A 151 -1.54 8.59 10.83
CA ALA A 151 -1.89 8.02 9.53
C ALA A 151 -0.62 7.75 8.69
N GLY A 152 0.36 8.66 8.72
CA GLY A 152 1.63 8.51 8.00
C GLY A 152 2.39 7.25 8.38
N ASP A 153 2.57 7.00 9.68
CA ASP A 153 3.22 5.77 10.15
C ASP A 153 2.51 4.52 9.64
N LYS A 154 1.18 4.51 9.63
CA LYS A 154 0.41 3.31 9.24
C LYS A 154 0.37 3.08 7.74
N LEU A 155 0.41 4.15 6.95
CA LEU A 155 0.63 4.04 5.50
C LEU A 155 2.01 3.43 5.21
N ILE A 156 3.06 3.84 5.93
CA ILE A 156 4.40 3.25 5.79
C ILE A 156 4.42 1.76 6.20
N GLU A 157 3.80 1.40 7.32
CA GLU A 157 3.72 0.00 7.75
C GLU A 157 2.95 -0.88 6.74
N LEU A 158 1.92 -0.34 6.07
CA LEU A 158 1.21 -1.05 5.01
C LEU A 158 2.11 -1.33 3.80
N ILE A 159 2.83 -0.32 3.31
CA ILE A 159 3.72 -0.49 2.15
C ILE A 159 4.86 -1.49 2.49
N ILE A 160 5.39 -1.44 3.72
CA ILE A 160 6.34 -2.44 4.22
C ILE A 160 5.71 -3.83 4.25
N SER A 161 4.46 -3.96 4.69
CA SER A 161 3.76 -5.25 4.75
C SER A 161 3.51 -5.83 3.36
N PHE A 162 3.07 -5.02 2.39
CA PHE A 162 2.90 -5.48 1.01
C PHE A 162 4.23 -5.90 0.39
N SER A 163 5.30 -5.17 0.69
CA SER A 163 6.65 -5.52 0.25
C SER A 163 7.18 -6.80 0.92
N ALA A 164 6.84 -7.05 2.19
CA ALA A 164 7.14 -8.29 2.88
C ALA A 164 6.44 -9.49 2.23
N ILE A 165 5.14 -9.36 1.94
CA ILE A 165 4.35 -10.40 1.28
C ILE A 165 4.92 -10.68 -0.12
N SER A 166 5.18 -9.63 -0.90
CA SER A 166 5.78 -9.75 -2.23
C SER A 166 7.13 -10.47 -2.17
N HIS A 167 7.97 -10.12 -1.19
CA HIS A 167 9.27 -10.75 -1.01
C HIS A 167 9.15 -12.24 -0.67
N LEU A 168 8.23 -12.63 0.22
CA LEU A 168 7.98 -14.02 0.58
C LEU A 168 7.54 -14.84 -0.64
N LEU A 169 6.78 -14.23 -1.54
CA LEU A 169 6.23 -14.86 -2.76
C LEU A 169 7.19 -14.82 -3.96
N ASP A 170 8.40 -14.28 -3.78
CA ASP A 170 9.36 -13.98 -4.86
C ASP A 170 8.74 -13.17 -6.02
N LEU A 171 7.90 -12.20 -5.66
CA LEU A 171 7.19 -11.31 -6.57
C LEU A 171 7.80 -9.90 -6.52
N ASP A 172 8.00 -9.29 -7.68
CA ASP A 172 8.36 -7.88 -7.78
C ASP A 172 7.10 -6.99 -7.73
N LEU A 173 6.99 -6.20 -6.66
CA LEU A 173 5.83 -5.35 -6.42
C LEU A 173 5.73 -4.18 -7.41
N GLU A 174 6.86 -3.69 -7.93
CA GLU A 174 6.86 -2.63 -8.95
C GLU A 174 6.33 -3.18 -10.28
N ASP A 175 6.75 -4.38 -10.67
CA ASP A 175 6.23 -5.05 -11.86
C ASP A 175 4.75 -5.39 -11.72
N ALA A 176 4.33 -5.88 -10.56
CA ALA A 176 2.91 -6.14 -10.27
C ALA A 176 2.06 -4.87 -10.36
N PHE A 177 2.54 -3.75 -9.79
CA PHE A 177 1.91 -2.43 -9.93
C PHE A 177 1.73 -2.04 -11.41
N ARG A 178 2.78 -2.18 -12.22
CA ARG A 178 2.73 -1.87 -13.66
C ARG A 178 1.77 -2.76 -14.42
N ALA A 179 1.77 -4.06 -14.13
CA ALA A 179 0.87 -5.02 -14.75
C ALA A 179 -0.60 -4.68 -14.43
N LYS A 180 -0.90 -4.38 -13.16
CA LYS A 180 -2.23 -3.95 -12.74
C LYS A 180 -2.63 -2.64 -13.41
N GLU A 181 -1.73 -1.67 -13.48
CA GLU A 181 -2.02 -0.39 -14.14
C GLU A 181 -2.22 -0.51 -15.65
N ALA A 182 -1.51 -1.41 -16.32
CA ALA A 182 -1.76 -1.71 -17.72
C ALA A 182 -3.20 -2.20 -17.94
N ILE A 183 -3.72 -3.08 -17.08
CA ILE A 183 -5.11 -3.55 -17.10
C ILE A 183 -6.08 -2.41 -16.75
N ASN A 184 -5.80 -1.65 -15.68
CA ASN A 184 -6.65 -0.55 -15.22
C ASN A 184 -6.77 0.57 -16.27
N SER A 185 -5.74 0.79 -17.07
CA SER A 185 -5.75 1.78 -18.15
C SER A 185 -6.73 1.46 -19.28
N THR A 186 -7.15 0.19 -19.42
CA THR A 186 -8.15 -0.22 -20.42
C THR A 186 -9.58 -0.17 -19.89
N ARG A 187 -9.78 0.05 -18.58
CA ARG A 187 -11.10 0.08 -17.95
C ARG A 187 -11.77 1.44 -18.17
N THR A 188 -13.10 1.42 -18.24
CA THR A 188 -13.91 2.64 -18.17
C THR A 188 -14.28 2.88 -16.71
N TRP A 189 -14.03 4.10 -16.25
CA TRP A 189 -14.28 4.51 -14.88
C TRP A 189 -15.52 5.41 -14.88
N SER A 190 -16.60 4.97 -14.25
CA SER A 190 -17.89 5.67 -14.17
C SER A 190 -18.39 5.75 -12.73
#